data_AF-A0A2N9NX73-F1
#
_entry.id   AF-A0A2N9NX73-F1
#
_cell.length_a   1.000
_cell.length_b   1.000
_cell.length_c   1.000
_cell.angle_alpha   90.00
_cell.angle_beta   90.00
_cell.angle_gamma   90.00
#
_symmetry.space_group_name_H-M   'P 1'
#
loop_
_entity.id
_entity.type
_entity.pdbx_description
1 polymer ?
#
loop_
_entity_poly.entity_id
_entity_poly.type
_entity_poly.pdbx_seq_one_letter_code
_entity_poly.pdbx_strand_id
1 'polypeptide(L)'
;MRNLFTRPTSVTIPNSVRNIGNYAFFEDHNLTYLTIGNSVTSIGDAAFGSCYGLTSVAIPNSVTDIGPYAFVGCTNSDPRLQFRQETRVREEGGWSSVGFLRASTSV
;
A
#
# COMPACT_ATOMS: atom_id res chain seq x y z
N MET A 1 19.30 13.63 -7.99
CA MET A 1 19.80 12.73 -9.06
C MET A 1 19.35 11.33 -8.71
N ARG A 2 18.50 10.67 -9.52
CA ARG A 2 18.13 9.26 -9.30
C ARG A 2 19.16 8.38 -10.00
N ASN A 3 19.81 7.47 -9.27
CA ASN A 3 20.82 6.57 -9.82
C ASN A 3 20.20 5.66 -10.89
N LEU A 4 20.78 5.65 -12.09
CA LEU A 4 20.34 4.88 -13.27
C LEU A 4 20.64 3.37 -13.18
N PHE A 5 21.01 2.84 -12.00
CA PHE A 5 21.44 1.44 -11.81
C PHE A 5 20.62 0.65 -10.77
N THR A 6 19.61 1.22 -10.13
CA THR A 6 18.78 0.44 -9.22
C THR A 6 17.73 -0.35 -9.99
N ARG A 7 17.82 -1.68 -9.90
CA ARG A 7 16.89 -2.61 -10.57
C ARG A 7 15.54 -2.56 -9.85
N PRO A 8 14.42 -2.62 -10.59
CA PRO A 8 13.11 -2.77 -9.97
C PRO A 8 13.08 -4.05 -9.14
N THR A 9 12.56 -3.95 -7.92
CA THR A 9 12.42 -5.10 -7.02
C THR A 9 10.96 -5.52 -6.92
N SER A 10 10.76 -6.83 -6.80
CA SER A 10 9.46 -7.44 -6.57
C SER A 10 9.46 -8.10 -5.19
N VAL A 11 8.48 -7.75 -4.38
CA VAL A 11 8.26 -8.34 -3.05
C VAL A 11 6.97 -9.14 -3.05
N THR A 12 7.06 -10.36 -2.52
CA THR A 12 5.90 -11.21 -2.25
C THR A 12 5.78 -11.43 -0.75
N ILE A 13 4.68 -10.95 -0.17
CA ILE A 13 4.32 -11.24 1.23
C ILE A 13 3.56 -12.58 1.22
N PRO A 14 4.10 -13.66 1.80
CA PRO A 14 3.50 -14.98 1.71
C PRO A 14 2.22 -15.10 2.55
N ASN A 15 1.40 -16.11 2.26
CA ASN A 15 0.17 -16.42 3.02
C ASN A 15 0.42 -16.83 4.48
N SER A 16 1.67 -17.03 4.91
CA SER A 16 2.00 -17.23 6.32
C SER A 16 1.99 -15.93 7.13
N VAL A 17 1.97 -14.76 6.45
CA VAL A 17 1.98 -13.45 7.12
C VAL A 17 0.56 -13.00 7.40
N ARG A 18 0.34 -12.59 8.66
CA ARG A 18 -0.95 -12.06 9.11
C ARG A 18 -1.00 -10.53 9.14
N ASN A 19 0.12 -9.90 9.46
CA ASN A 19 0.24 -8.47 9.71
C ASN A 19 1.52 -7.94 9.05
N ILE A 20 1.41 -6.80 8.36
CA ILE A 20 2.56 -6.02 7.89
C ILE A 20 2.77 -4.89 8.90
N GLY A 21 3.95 -4.84 9.52
CA GLY A 21 4.22 -3.88 10.58
C GLY A 21 4.30 -2.42 10.10
N ASN A 22 4.27 -1.49 11.06
CA ASN A 22 4.52 -0.07 10.80
C ASN A 22 5.89 0.11 10.15
N TYR A 23 5.97 0.99 9.15
CA TYR A 23 7.20 1.32 8.41
C TYR A 23 7.94 0.13 7.77
N ALA A 24 7.32 -1.04 7.58
CA ALA A 24 7.99 -2.27 7.14
C ALA A 24 8.81 -2.15 5.84
N PHE A 25 8.37 -1.29 4.92
CA PHE A 25 9.00 -0.96 3.64
C PHE A 25 9.11 0.55 3.45
N PHE A 26 9.15 1.34 4.52
CA PHE A 26 9.23 2.80 4.42
C PHE A 26 10.47 3.23 3.62
N GLU A 27 10.28 4.14 2.68
CA GLU A 27 11.30 4.67 1.77
C GLU A 27 11.99 3.62 0.89
N ASP A 28 11.36 2.45 0.64
CA ASP A 28 11.86 1.52 -0.36
C ASP A 28 11.60 2.06 -1.78
N HIS A 29 12.52 2.90 -2.24
CA HIS A 29 12.47 3.54 -3.55
C HIS A 29 12.68 2.57 -4.71
N ASN A 30 13.14 1.34 -4.44
CA ASN A 30 13.38 0.32 -5.47
C ASN A 30 12.23 -0.68 -5.56
N LEU A 31 11.32 -0.71 -4.57
CA LEU A 31 10.13 -1.55 -4.60
C LEU A 31 9.23 -1.10 -5.75
N THR A 32 9.07 -1.97 -6.75
CA THR A 32 8.28 -1.68 -7.96
C THR A 32 6.99 -2.49 -8.01
N TYR A 33 7.04 -3.74 -7.54
CA TYR A 33 5.93 -4.68 -7.57
C TYR A 33 5.73 -5.30 -6.20
N LEU A 34 4.49 -5.25 -5.69
CA LEU A 34 4.13 -5.85 -4.41
C LEU A 34 2.95 -6.80 -4.58
N THR A 35 3.17 -8.07 -4.21
CA THR A 35 2.11 -9.08 -4.07
C THR A 35 1.86 -9.34 -2.60
N ILE A 36 0.63 -9.14 -2.14
CA ILE A 36 0.23 -9.40 -0.75
C ILE A 36 -0.56 -10.71 -0.68
N GLY A 37 -0.15 -11.61 0.20
CA GLY A 37 -0.83 -12.88 0.44
C GLY A 37 -2.23 -12.70 1.01
N ASN A 38 -3.13 -13.62 0.66
CA ASN A 38 -4.57 -13.60 1.01
C ASN A 38 -4.86 -13.83 2.50
N SER A 39 -3.83 -14.01 3.33
CA SER A 39 -3.96 -14.19 4.78
C SER A 39 -3.64 -12.92 5.56
N VAL A 40 -3.11 -11.88 4.90
CA VAL A 40 -2.82 -10.59 5.53
C VAL A 40 -4.13 -9.89 5.88
N THR A 41 -4.29 -9.49 7.14
CA THR A 41 -5.42 -8.67 7.60
C THR A 41 -5.09 -7.23 7.88
N SER A 42 -3.85 -6.95 8.27
CA SER A 42 -3.48 -5.60 8.69
C SER A 42 -2.21 -5.12 8.00
N ILE A 43 -2.23 -3.84 7.65
CA ILE A 43 -1.08 -3.08 7.15
C ILE A 43 -0.87 -1.92 8.11
N GLY A 44 0.32 -1.84 8.70
CA GLY A 44 0.66 -0.83 9.68
C GLY A 44 0.85 0.58 9.11
N ASP A 45 1.04 1.51 10.02
CA ASP A 45 1.21 2.94 9.73
C ASP A 45 2.46 3.15 8.88
N ALA A 46 2.34 3.92 7.80
CA ALA A 46 3.40 4.20 6.84
C ALA A 46 4.17 2.95 6.34
N ALA A 47 3.55 1.76 6.36
CA ALA A 47 4.20 0.50 6.01
C ALA A 47 4.89 0.51 4.64
N PHE A 48 4.35 1.24 3.66
CA PHE A 48 4.91 1.50 2.34
C PHE A 48 5.01 3.01 2.06
N GLY A 49 5.18 3.82 3.10
CA GLY A 49 5.33 5.26 2.96
C GLY A 49 6.59 5.60 2.14
N SER A 50 6.49 6.59 1.25
CA SER A 50 7.57 7.08 0.39
C SER A 50 8.19 6.02 -0.55
N CYS A 51 7.47 4.94 -0.87
CA CYS A 51 7.86 4.00 -1.92
C CYS A 51 7.60 4.58 -3.32
N TYR A 52 8.39 5.57 -3.73
CA TYR A 52 8.22 6.28 -5.02
C TYR A 52 8.31 5.40 -6.26
N GLY A 53 8.94 4.23 -6.14
CA GLY A 53 9.09 3.24 -7.21
C GLY A 53 7.88 2.32 -7.37
N LEU A 54 6.96 2.27 -6.39
CA LEU A 54 5.87 1.31 -6.39
C LEU A 54 4.89 1.63 -7.51
N THR A 55 4.78 0.73 -8.49
CA THR A 55 3.91 0.88 -9.66
C THR A 55 2.65 0.03 -9.56
N SER A 56 2.71 -1.09 -8.84
CA SER A 56 1.61 -2.03 -8.74
C SER A 56 1.60 -2.70 -7.38
N VAL A 57 0.43 -2.64 -6.73
CA VAL A 57 0.10 -3.44 -5.56
C VAL A 57 -1.33 -3.94 -5.70
N ALA A 58 -1.53 -5.23 -5.47
CA ALA A 58 -2.85 -5.83 -5.30
C ALA A 58 -3.10 -6.03 -3.80
N ILE A 59 -4.06 -5.29 -3.24
CA ILE A 59 -4.52 -5.47 -1.86
C ILE A 59 -5.61 -6.55 -1.86
N PRO A 60 -5.40 -7.69 -1.17
CA PRO A 60 -6.41 -8.74 -1.10
C PRO A 60 -7.55 -8.30 -0.17
N ASN A 61 -8.77 -8.81 -0.44
CA ASN A 61 -9.97 -8.54 0.35
C ASN A 61 -9.84 -8.96 1.83
N SER A 62 -8.84 -9.77 2.15
CA SER A 62 -8.52 -10.16 3.52
C SER A 62 -8.01 -9.00 4.37
N VAL A 63 -7.48 -7.94 3.76
CA VAL A 63 -6.97 -6.76 4.47
C VAL A 63 -8.15 -5.92 4.93
N THR A 64 -8.38 -5.93 6.24
CA THR A 64 -9.48 -5.20 6.90
C THR A 64 -9.02 -3.89 7.52
N ASP A 65 -7.72 -3.77 7.83
CA ASP A 65 -7.14 -2.65 8.57
C ASP A 65 -5.91 -2.10 7.85
N ILE A 66 -5.95 -0.82 7.50
CA ILE A 66 -4.80 -0.09 6.95
C ILE A 66 -4.52 1.13 7.82
N GLY A 67 -3.29 1.19 8.34
CA GLY A 67 -2.78 2.27 9.17
C GLY A 67 -2.66 3.59 8.41
N PRO A 68 -2.69 4.74 9.12
CA PRO A 68 -2.42 6.04 8.56
C PRO A 68 -1.16 6.05 7.69
N TYR A 69 -1.23 6.78 6.57
CA TYR A 69 -0.09 6.97 5.67
C TYR A 69 0.53 5.70 5.08
N ALA A 70 -0.08 4.52 5.20
CA ALA A 70 0.50 3.25 4.77
C ALA A 70 1.05 3.26 3.33
N PHE A 71 0.50 4.09 2.43
CA PHE A 71 0.99 4.27 1.06
C PHE A 71 1.25 5.76 0.71
N VAL A 72 1.50 6.61 1.72
CA VAL A 72 1.81 8.03 1.49
C VAL A 72 3.02 8.15 0.58
N GLY A 73 3.03 9.08 -0.36
CA GLY A 73 4.20 9.26 -1.24
C GLY A 73 4.47 8.09 -2.19
N CYS A 74 3.63 7.05 -2.25
CA CYS A 74 3.61 6.11 -3.37
C CYS A 74 3.06 6.83 -4.60
N THR A 75 3.89 7.65 -5.24
CA THR A 75 3.51 8.47 -6.40
C THR A 75 3.58 7.64 -7.67
N ASN A 76 2.62 6.74 -7.87
CA ASN A 76 2.23 6.37 -9.22
C ASN A 76 0.71 6.35 -9.33
N SER A 77 0.26 7.19 -10.24
CA SER A 77 -1.09 7.44 -10.69
C SER A 77 -1.69 6.27 -11.47
N ASP A 78 -1.44 5.01 -11.09
CA ASP A 78 -2.11 3.89 -11.73
C ASP A 78 -3.58 3.86 -11.25
N PRO A 79 -4.55 4.15 -12.13
CA PRO A 79 -5.98 4.06 -11.80
C PRO A 79 -6.42 2.62 -11.48
N ARG A 80 -5.53 1.63 -11.54
CA ARG A 80 -5.74 0.24 -11.08
C ARG A 80 -5.25 -0.04 -9.67
N LEU A 81 -4.70 0.93 -8.95
CA LEU A 81 -4.75 0.96 -7.49
C LEU A 81 -6.20 1.18 -7.02
N GLN A 82 -7.13 0.41 -7.59
CA GLN A 82 -8.52 0.33 -7.22
C GLN A 82 -8.58 -0.57 -5.99
N PHE A 83 -8.66 0.06 -4.83
CA PHE A 83 -9.10 -0.56 -3.60
C PHE A 83 -10.51 -1.08 -3.85
N ARG A 84 -10.62 -2.34 -4.26
CA ARG A 84 -11.91 -3.00 -4.40
C ARG A 84 -12.35 -3.46 -3.01
N GLN A 85 -13.13 -2.59 -2.37
CA GLN A 85 -14.08 -2.85 -1.27
C GLN A 85 -13.60 -2.60 0.18
N GLU A 86 -14.54 -2.04 0.95
CA GLU A 86 -14.79 -2.08 2.42
C GLU A 86 -13.61 -2.00 3.41
N THR A 87 -12.41 -1.66 2.98
CA THR A 87 -11.27 -1.53 3.88
C THR A 87 -11.48 -0.32 4.79
N ARG A 88 -11.56 -0.53 6.11
CA ARG A 88 -11.64 0.56 7.09
C ARG A 88 -10.26 1.22 7.16
N VAL A 89 -10.07 2.26 6.36
CA VAL A 89 -8.88 3.11 6.46
C VAL A 89 -9.06 4.00 7.68
N ARG A 90 -8.09 4.00 8.61
CA ARG A 90 -8.10 4.94 9.74
C ARG A 90 -7.82 6.33 9.18
N GLU A 91 -8.88 7.15 9.07
CA GLU A 91 -8.88 8.46 8.40
C GLU A 91 -8.12 9.53 9.21
N GLU A 92 -6.81 9.43 9.33
CA GLU A 92 -5.98 10.61 9.64
C GLU A 92 -4.74 10.62 8.74
N GLY A 93 -4.89 11.19 7.54
CA GLY A 93 -3.79 11.81 6.79
C GLY A 93 -3.18 11.09 5.56
N GLY A 94 -3.55 9.87 5.22
CA GLY A 94 -2.79 9.08 4.22
C GLY A 94 -3.11 9.25 2.73
N TRP A 95 -4.28 9.77 2.35
CA TRP A 95 -4.83 9.53 1.00
C TRP A 95 -5.27 10.78 0.22
N SER A 96 -4.80 11.98 0.58
CA SER A 96 -5.19 13.22 -0.11
C SER A 96 -4.75 13.34 -1.57
N SER A 97 -3.87 12.44 -2.05
CA SER A 97 -3.22 12.56 -3.38
C SER A 97 -3.54 11.45 -4.37
N VAL A 98 -4.17 10.37 -3.93
CA VAL A 98 -4.70 9.32 -4.81
C VAL A 98 -6.21 9.50 -4.78
N GLY A 99 -6.81 9.85 -5.92
CA GLY A 99 -8.23 10.16 -6.00
C GLY A 99 -9.07 8.98 -5.51
N PHE A 100 -9.62 9.10 -4.30
CA PHE A 100 -10.57 8.14 -3.73
C PHE A 100 -11.97 8.73 -3.84
N LEU A 101 -12.86 8.04 -4.53
CA LEU A 101 -13.72 7.02 -3.91
C LEU A 101 -14.49 7.66 -2.76
N ARG A 102 -15.76 7.98 -3.06
CA ARG A 102 -16.72 8.48 -2.09
C ARG A 102 -16.73 7.51 -0.92
N ALA A 103 -16.56 8.03 0.29
CA ALA A 103 -16.91 7.31 1.50
C ALA A 103 -18.31 6.72 1.29
N SER A 104 -18.41 5.39 1.15
CA SER A 104 -19.70 4.74 1.29
C SER A 104 -19.99 4.74 2.77
N THR A 105 -20.65 5.80 3.23
CA THR A 105 -21.48 5.73 4.42
C THR A 105 -22.41 4.54 4.25
N SER A 106 -22.22 3.48 5.03
CA SER A 106 -23.22 2.42 5.15
C SER A 106 -23.69 2.37 6.59
N VAL A 107 -24.50 3.36 6.98
CA VAL A 107 -25.91 3.28 7.41
C VAL A 107 -26.47 4.69 7.53
#